data_AF-A0A0M3J3A6-F1
#
_entry.id   AF-A0A0M3J3A6-F1
#
_cell.length_a   1.000
_cell.length_b   1.000
_cell.length_c   1.000
_cell.angle_alpha   90.00
_cell.angle_beta   90.00
_cell.angle_gamma   90.00
#
_symmetry.space_group_name_H-M   'P 1'
#
loop_
_entity.id
_entity.type
_entity.pdbx_description
1 polymer ?
#
loop_
_entity_poly.entity_id
_entity_poly.type
_entity_poly.pdbx_seq_one_letter_code
_entity_poly.pdbx_strand_id
1 'polypeptide(L)' 'MSMFGMDDNTKCLLIQEVYQRPLLWKASDPHYADIAARWDAFNEIAQALSDDEVKFSCA' A
#
# COMPACT_ATOMS: atom_id res chain seq x y z
N MET A 1 -12.79 7.54 22.84
CA MET A 1 -13.46 6.63 21.91
C MET A 1 -13.08 7.07 20.50
N SER A 2 -12.04 6.48 19.89
CA SER A 2 -11.89 6.56 18.43
C SER A 2 -12.54 5.30 17.85
N MET A 3 -13.51 5.52 16.96
CA MET A 3 -13.95 4.50 16.03
C MET A 3 -12.73 4.00 15.24
N PHE A 4 -12.69 2.71 14.94
CA PHE A 4 -11.85 2.10 13.90
C PHE A 4 -11.60 3.09 12.76
N GLY A 5 -10.40 3.67 12.71
CA GLY A 5 -10.10 4.75 11.81
C GLY A 5 -8.61 5.03 11.82
N MET A 6 -7.98 4.79 10.68
CA MET A 6 -6.58 5.09 10.40
C MET A 6 -6.26 6.54 10.79
N ASP A 7 -5.28 6.74 11.66
CA ASP A 7 -4.85 8.09 12.05
C ASP A 7 -4.11 8.79 10.89
N ASP A 8 -3.95 10.11 11.00
CA ASP A 8 -3.36 10.92 9.93
C ASP A 8 -1.89 10.57 9.66
N ASN A 9 -1.14 10.11 10.67
CA ASN A 9 0.24 9.65 10.47
C ASN A 9 0.26 8.38 9.62
N THR A 10 -0.64 7.44 9.91
CA THR A 10 -0.76 6.18 9.19
C THR A 10 -1.20 6.43 7.75
N LYS A 11 -2.10 7.40 7.50
CA LYS A 11 -2.45 7.84 6.14
C LYS A 11 -1.24 8.42 5.40
N CYS A 12 -0.44 9.26 6.05
CA CYS A 12 0.78 9.82 5.47
C CYS A 12 1.78 8.72 5.08
N LEU A 13 1.97 7.72 5.93
CA LEU A 13 2.83 6.56 5.65
C LEU A 13 2.34 5.77 4.44
N LEU A 14 1.04 5.49 4.37
CA LEU A 14 0.44 4.82 3.21
C LEU A 14 0.66 5.60 1.92
N ILE A 15 0.41 6.91 1.94
CA ILE A 15 0.61 7.78 0.77
C ILE A 15 2.09 7.77 0.35
N GLN A 16 3.02 7.82 1.31
CA GLN A 16 4.46 7.77 1.03
C GLN A 16 4.87 6.45 0.38
N GLU A 17 4.38 5.32 0.88
CA GLU A 17 4.68 3.99 0.32
C GLU A 17 4.09 3.80 -1.09
N VAL A 18 2.88 4.31 -1.35
CA VAL A 18 2.28 4.32 -2.69
C VAL A 18 3.08 5.22 -3.63
N TYR A 19 3.50 6.40 -3.17
CA TYR A 19 4.25 7.35 -4.00
C TYR A 19 5.59 6.77 -4.48
N GLN A 20 6.27 5.98 -3.65
CA GLN A 20 7.52 5.30 -3.98
C GLN A 20 7.39 4.24 -5.09
N ARG A 21 6.17 3.82 -5.45
CA ARG A 21 5.90 2.80 -6.47
C ARG A 21 5.13 3.40 -7.65
N PRO A 22 5.84 3.96 -8.66
CA PRO A 22 5.20 4.65 -9.79
C PRO A 22 4.16 3.81 -10.53
N LEU A 23 4.36 2.50 -10.62
CA LEU A 23 3.41 1.57 -11.26
C LEU A 23 1.98 1.62 -10.69
N LEU A 24 1.80 2.15 -9.47
CA LEU A 24 0.49 2.28 -8.82
C LEU A 24 -0.29 3.54 -9.21
N TRP A 25 0.39 4.62 -9.61
CA TRP A 25 -0.23 5.94 -9.79
C TRP A 25 0.21 6.69 -11.06
N LYS A 26 1.34 6.32 -11.65
CA LYS A 26 1.91 6.95 -12.84
C LYS A 26 1.44 6.21 -14.08
N ALA A 27 0.46 6.78 -14.78
CA ALA A 27 -0.11 6.19 -16.00
C ALA A 27 0.90 5.97 -17.15
N SER A 28 2.05 6.67 -17.12
CA SER A 28 3.14 6.47 -18.07
C SER A 28 4.14 5.37 -17.67
N ASP A 29 3.93 4.72 -16.53
CA ASP A 29 4.71 3.52 -16.18
C ASP A 29 4.37 2.37 -17.13
N PRO A 30 5.35 1.67 -17.70
CA PRO A 30 5.12 0.54 -18.61
C PRO A 30 4.24 -0.57 -18.00
N HIS A 31 4.25 -0.71 -16.67
CA HIS A 31 3.51 -1.74 -15.95
C HIS A 31 2.22 -1.20 -15.31
N TYR A 32 1.81 0.03 -15.60
CA TYR A 32 0.60 0.63 -15.01
C TYR A 32 -0.69 -0.16 -15.33
N ALA A 33 -0.74 -0.82 -16.50
CA ALA A 33 -1.86 -1.67 -16.91
C ALA A 33 -1.72 -3.13 -16.45
N ASP A 34 -0.58 -3.51 -15.88
CA ASP A 34 -0.35 -4.85 -15.37
C ASP A 34 -1.01 -5.03 -14.00
N ILE A 35 -2.14 -5.72 -13.99
CA ILE A 35 -2.94 -5.94 -12.78
C ILE A 35 -2.19 -6.80 -11.77
N ALA A 36 -1.43 -7.80 -12.22
CA ALA A 36 -0.71 -8.70 -11.32
C ALA A 36 0.43 -7.94 -10.64
N ALA A 37 1.24 -7.20 -11.40
CA ALA A 37 2.32 -6.38 -10.85
C ALA A 37 1.82 -5.31 -9.87
N ARG A 38 0.63 -4.74 -10.12
CA ARG A 38 -0.02 -3.81 -9.18
C ARG A 38 -0.46 -4.48 -7.88
N TRP A 39 -0.97 -5.71 -7.96
CA TRP A 39 -1.36 -6.46 -6.78
C TRP A 39 -0.15 -6.81 -5.92
N ASP A 40 0.95 -7.22 -6.56
CA ASP A 40 2.21 -7.49 -5.89
C ASP A 40 2.76 -6.23 -5.19
N ALA A 41 2.73 -5.07 -5.86
CA ALA A 41 3.13 -3.82 -5.25
C ALA A 41 2.27 -3.42 -4.04
N PHE A 42 0.96 -3.67 -4.07
CA PHE A 42 0.12 -3.46 -2.89
C PHE A 42 0.41 -4.47 -1.77
N ASN A 43 0.71 -5.72 -2.10
CA ASN A 43 1.15 -6.72 -1.12
C ASN A 43 2.45 -6.31 -0.43
N GLU A 44 3.42 -5.76 -1.17
CA GLU A 44 4.65 -5.21 -0.61
C GLU A 44 4.37 -4.05 0.36
N ILE A 45 3.48 -3.12 -0.01
CA ILE A 45 3.08 -2.02 0.88
C ILE A 45 2.41 -2.56 2.13
N ALA A 46 1.51 -3.54 1.99
CA ALA A 46 0.84 -4.18 3.12
C ALA A 46 1.85 -4.84 4.06
N GLN A 47 2.86 -5.53 3.53
CA GLN A 47 3.93 -6.13 4.33
C GLN A 47 4.82 -5.07 5.00
N ALA A 48 5.18 -4.01 4.28
CA ALA A 48 6.02 -2.92 4.81
C ALA A 48 5.34 -2.13 5.93
N LEU A 49 4.01 -1.97 5.84
CA LEU A 49 3.19 -1.27 6.83
C LEU A 49 2.57 -2.21 7.88
N SER A 50 2.68 -3.53 7.71
CA SER A 50 2.25 -4.50 8.73
C SER A 50 3.16 -4.41 9.95
N ASP A 51 2.59 -4.57 11.13
CA ASP A 51 3.32 -4.70 12.38
C ASP A 51 3.04 -6.06 13.06
N ASP A 52 3.65 -6.28 14.23
CA ASP A 52 3.49 -7.54 14.96
C ASP A 52 2.08 -7.75 15.55
N GLU A 53 1.25 -6.71 15.64
CA GLU A 53 -0.14 -6.80 16.11
C GLU A 53 -1.16 -6.91 14.97
N VAL A 54 -0.85 -6.37 13.78
CA VAL A 54 -1.71 -6.33 12.59
C VAL A 54 -0.92 -6.83 11.39
N LYS A 55 -0.86 -8.16 11.23
CA LYS A 55 -0.27 -8.80 10.05
C LYS A 55 -1.28 -8.92 8.94
N PHE A 56 -0.96 -8.34 7.79
CA PHE A 56 -1.68 -8.64 6.55
C PHE A 56 -1.40 -10.10 6.15
N SER A 57 -2.42 -10.96 6.22
CA SER A 57 -2.37 -12.32 5.65
C SER A 57 -3.32 -12.41 4.46
N CYS A 58 -2.78 -12.49 3.25
CA CYS A 58 -3.54 -12.90 2.09
C CYS A 58 -3.70 -14.43 2.17
N ALA A 59 -4.84 -14.89 2.70
CA ALA A 59 -5.26 -16.29 2.60
C ALA A 59 -6.06 -16.50 1.31
#